data_AF-A0A957EHA8-F1
#
_entry.id   AF-A0A957EHA8-F1
#
_cell.length_a   1.000
_cell.length_b   1.000
_cell.length_c   1.000
_cell.angle_alpha   90.00
_cell.angle_beta   90.00
_cell.angle_gamma   90.00
#
_symmetry.space_group_name_H-M   'P 1'
#
loop_
_entity.id
_entity.type
_entity.pdbx_description
1 polymer ?
#
loop_
_entity_poly.entity_id
_entity_poly.type
_entity_poly.pdbx_seq_one_letter_code
_entity_poly.pdbx_strand_id
1 'polypeptide(L)' 'MSDLIDLTIHDEAKLERAIERAREQNIIIPTFKQMINPDLIPDAIKEKLADVGLWDLNPLNLFRITWH' A
#
# COMPACT_ATOMS: atom_id res chain seq x y z
N MET A 1 13.35 5.58 -34.88
CA MET A 1 12.01 5.44 -34.28
C MET A 1 12.26 4.89 -32.88
N SER A 2 11.87 5.63 -31.85
CA SER A 2 12.20 5.26 -30.46
C SER A 2 11.46 3.97 -30.11
N ASP A 3 12.19 2.91 -29.77
CA ASP A 3 11.60 1.75 -29.12
C ASP A 3 11.07 2.23 -27.77
N LEU A 4 9.75 2.43 -27.71
CA LEU A 4 9.04 2.86 -26.52
C LEU A 4 9.14 1.69 -25.51
N ILE A 5 9.48 1.98 -24.25
CA ILE A 5 9.55 0.97 -23.19
C ILE A 5 8.23 0.19 -23.19
N ASP A 6 8.32 -1.13 -23.29
CA ASP A 6 7.17 -2.02 -23.18
C ASP A 6 6.68 -2.03 -21.73
N LEU A 7 5.53 -1.38 -21.50
CA LEU A 7 4.88 -1.27 -20.20
C LEU A 7 3.82 -2.36 -19.99
N THR A 8 3.79 -3.39 -20.84
CA THR A 8 2.79 -4.44 -20.75
C THR A 8 3.00 -5.27 -19.48
N ILE A 9 1.98 -5.27 -18.61
CA ILE A 9 2.01 -5.98 -17.34
C ILE A 9 1.68 -7.45 -17.61
N HIS A 10 2.69 -8.31 -17.56
CA HIS A 10 2.56 -9.73 -17.92
C HIS A 10 2.54 -10.70 -16.73
N ASP A 11 2.22 -10.24 -15.52
CA ASP A 11 2.48 -11.03 -14.32
C ASP A 11 1.32 -11.14 -13.32
N GLU A 12 0.18 -11.62 -13.83
CA GLU A 12 -0.98 -11.97 -13.01
C GLU A 12 -0.61 -12.97 -11.89
N ALA A 13 0.27 -13.93 -12.20
CA ALA A 13 0.73 -14.92 -11.23
C ALA A 13 1.54 -14.31 -10.07
N LYS A 14 2.44 -13.34 -10.32
CA LYS A 14 3.13 -12.61 -9.23
C LYS A 14 2.17 -11.73 -8.46
N LEU A 15 1.22 -11.08 -9.13
CA LEU A 15 0.21 -10.26 -8.45
C LEU A 15 -0.62 -11.12 -7.48
N GLU A 16 -1.11 -12.28 -7.95
CA GLU A 16 -1.89 -13.20 -7.13
C GLU A 16 -1.12 -13.66 -5.88
N ARG A 17 0.14 -14.10 -6.06
CA ARG A 17 1.01 -14.47 -4.94
C ARG A 17 1.25 -13.33 -3.94
N ALA A 18 1.41 -12.10 -4.42
CA ALA A 18 1.57 -10.93 -3.56
C ALA A 18 0.28 -10.64 -2.77
N ILE A 19 -0.89 -10.77 -3.40
CA ILE A 19 -2.19 -10.61 -2.75
C ILE A 19 -2.39 -11.68 -1.67
N GLU A 20 -2.08 -12.94 -1.96
CA GLU A 20 -2.15 -14.04 -0.98
C GLU A 20 -1.26 -13.76 0.22
N ARG A 21 0.00 -13.41 -0.02
CA ARG A 21 0.96 -13.08 1.05
C ARG A 21 0.49 -11.92 1.91
N ALA A 22 -0.07 -10.87 1.31
CA ALA A 22 -0.62 -9.74 2.05
C ALA A 22 -1.80 -10.16 2.94
N ARG A 23 -2.69 -11.01 2.44
CA ARG A 23 -3.82 -11.56 3.22
C ARG A 23 -3.33 -12.42 4.39
N GLU A 24 -2.40 -13.34 4.16
CA GLU A 24 -1.83 -14.19 5.22
C GLU A 24 -1.19 -13.40 6.37
N GLN A 25 -0.66 -12.22 6.08
CA GLN A 25 -0.01 -11.34 7.06
C GLN A 25 -0.94 -10.25 7.59
N ASN A 26 -2.22 -10.25 7.18
CA ASN A 26 -3.20 -9.22 7.52
C ASN A 26 -2.73 -7.80 7.17
N ILE A 27 -2.02 -7.65 6.05
CA ILE A 27 -1.55 -6.36 5.56
C ILE A 27 -2.69 -5.65 4.85
N ILE A 28 -3.04 -4.46 5.36
CA ILE A 28 -4.02 -3.57 4.73
C ILE A 28 -3.25 -2.52 3.94
N ILE A 29 -3.51 -2.45 2.63
CA ILE A 29 -2.84 -1.51 1.72
C ILE A 29 -3.73 -0.26 1.55
N PRO A 30 -3.20 0.96 1.69
CA PRO A 30 -3.97 2.16 1.41
C PRO A 30 -4.34 2.23 -0.07
N THR A 31 -5.55 2.74 -0.35
CA THR A 31 -5.90 3.10 -1.73
C THR A 31 -5.16 4.36 -2.16
N PHE A 32 -4.96 4.55 -3.46
CA PHE A 32 -4.37 5.80 -3.96
C PHE A 32 -5.13 7.05 -3.51
N LYS A 33 -6.47 6.99 -3.42
CA LYS A 33 -7.29 8.10 -2.91
C LYS A 33 -6.91 8.48 -1.47
N GLN A 34 -6.63 7.49 -0.62
CA GLN A 34 -6.19 7.70 0.76
C GLN A 34 -4.76 8.22 0.84
N MET A 35 -3.88 7.78 -0.06
CA MET A 35 -2.50 8.29 -0.12
C MET A 35 -2.44 9.75 -0.61
N ILE A 36 -3.35 10.15 -1.50
CA ILE A 36 -3.49 11.54 -1.95
C ILE A 36 -4.16 12.39 -0.86
N ASN A 37 -5.20 11.86 -0.21
CA ASN A 37 -5.93 12.52 0.84
C ASN A 37 -5.99 11.65 2.12
N PRO A 38 -5.08 11.87 3.09
CA PRO A 38 -5.04 11.14 4.35
C PRO A 38 -6.32 11.23 5.20
N ASP A 39 -7.18 12.23 4.97
CA ASP A 39 -8.44 12.35 5.70
C ASP A 39 -9.41 11.19 5.38
N LEU A 40 -9.25 10.56 4.21
CA LEU A 40 -10.05 9.41 3.77
C LEU A 40 -9.61 8.08 4.42
N ILE A 41 -8.55 8.09 5.24
CA ILE A 41 -8.12 6.90 5.98
C ILE A 41 -9.15 6.62 7.09
N PRO A 42 -9.64 5.37 7.24
CA PRO A 42 -10.58 5.03 8.29
C PRO A 42 -10.02 5.29 9.69
N ASP A 43 -10.84 5.77 10.61
CA ASP A 43 -10.37 6.15 11.95
C ASP A 43 -9.80 4.96 12.74
N ALA A 44 -10.35 3.76 12.55
CA ALA A 44 -9.79 2.53 13.15
C ALA A 44 -8.34 2.23 12.72
N ILE A 45 -7.89 2.72 11.56
CA ILE A 45 -6.48 2.62 11.13
C ILE A 45 -5.64 3.73 11.75
N LYS A 46 -6.19 4.96 11.84
CA LYS A 46 -5.52 6.10 12.49
C LYS A 46 -5.26 5.83 13.97
N GLU A 47 -6.21 5.22 14.66
CA GLU A 47 -6.07 4.80 16.06
C GLU A 47 -4.92 3.81 16.23
N LYS A 48 -4.88 2.75 15.41
CA LYS A 48 -3.77 1.76 15.44
C LYS A 48 -2.41 2.38 15.11
N LEU A 49 -2.38 3.37 14.23
CA LEU A 49 -1.15 4.10 13.88
C LEU A 49 -0.57 4.89 15.06
N ALA A 50 -1.37 5.29 16.04
CA ALA A 50 -0.91 6.00 17.22
C ALA A 50 0.02 5.14 18.09
N ASP A 51 -0.22 3.82 18.09
CA ASP A 51 0.59 2.84 18.83
C ASP A 51 1.80 2.32 18.02
N VAL A 52 1.93 2.72 16.75
CA VAL A 52 3.01 2.28 15.86
C VAL A 52 4.05 3.37 15.69
N GLY A 53 5.28 3.05 16.05
CA GLY A 53 6.44 3.92 15.87
C GLY A 53 6.71 4.19 14.39
N LEU A 54 7.19 5.41 14.11
CA LEU A 54 7.51 5.84 12.75
C LEU A 54 8.59 4.95 12.08
N TRP A 55 9.49 4.40 12.88
CA TRP A 55 10.61 3.56 12.43
C TRP A 55 10.35 2.07 12.59
N ASP A 56 9.16 1.69 13.07
CA ASP A 56 8.81 0.29 13.25
C ASP A 56 8.61 -0.40 11.90
N LEU A 57 9.06 -1.65 11.82
CA LEU A 57 8.77 -2.52 10.69
C LEU A 57 7.32 -3.03 10.80
N ASN A 58 6.37 -2.12 10.62
CA ASN A 58 4.94 -2.39 10.70
C ASN A 58 4.23 -1.98 9.40
N PRO A 59 3.44 -2.87 8.77
CA PRO A 59 2.71 -2.56 7.54
C PRO A 59 1.75 -1.37 7.63
N LEU A 60 1.26 -1.02 8.82
CA LEU A 60 0.40 0.15 8.98
C LEU A 60 1.10 1.45 8.57
N ASN A 61 2.44 1.52 8.66
CA ASN A 61 3.20 2.69 8.21
C ASN A 61 3.04 2.98 6.71
N LEU A 62 2.52 2.04 5.90
CA LEU A 62 2.13 2.32 4.51
C LEU A 62 1.11 3.46 4.39
N PHE A 63 0.21 3.61 5.37
CA PHE A 63 -0.77 4.71 5.42
C PHE A 63 -0.16 6.09 5.70
N ARG A 64 1.13 6.16 6.08
CA ARG A 64 1.86 7.43 6.25
C ARG A 64 2.51 7.93 4.96
N ILE A 65 2.51 7.11 3.89
CA ILE A 65 3.06 7.51 2.59
C ILE A 65 2.00 8.36 1.87
N THR A 66 2.32 9.63 1.61
CA THR A 66 1.43 10.57 0.92
C THR A 66 1.96 10.95 -0.46
N TRP A 67 1.04 11.20 -1.40
CA TRP A 67 1.35 11.63 -2.77
C TRP A 67 0.71 13.00 -3.00
N HIS A 68 1.53 14.04 -3.14
CA HIS A 68 1.13 15.44 -3.38
C HIS A 68 1.65 15.93 -4.72
#